data_AF-A0A3S3RPM7-F1
#
_entry.id   AF-A0A3S3RPM7-F1
#
_cell.length_a   1.000
_cell.length_b   1.000
_cell.length_c   1.000
_cell.angle_alpha   90.00
_cell.angle_beta   90.00
_cell.angle_gamma   90.00
#
_symmetry.space_group_name_H-M   'P 1'
#
loop_
_entity.id
_entity.type
_entity.pdbx_description
1 polymer ?
#
loop_
_entity_poly.entity_id
_entity_poly.type
_entity_poly.pdbx_seq_one_letter_code
_entity_poly.pdbx_strand_id
1 'polypeptide(L)'
;MADTINTEAISGGLKAVKIIRCLVRDLFELLSDGTNFNSSSLSNSENGCISSLNAVGGGNAVAESKEDQFVSNLQTIIASLNSRIRELESSCTLLAHSSSQISLNLGNSALLGQDPAFERSLIYSSMITSYRWCDKMLEYATHANTILSQNSLKRSHFNSLTNATLAMNRSQFGQPVIYRRKTMGHNYSAPQVDTLCHLFQRHFPDMTLEIVRPFGANAVLKITLERVLKAVIVLRGFIIEWIMVKAYHEEFEVENKYNHIDIWSESRYEVFRKVTNHANAAMLHFYSPLHPDLAVRSFFQWLHSYSSLFSKPCRKCECRLQDNLPPTWRDVRNLEAYHELCRP
;
A
#
# COMPACT_ATOMS: atom_id res chain seq x y z
N MET A 1 15.78 1.45 29.05
CA MET A 1 16.84 1.30 30.08
C MET A 1 18.15 1.31 29.33
N ALA A 2 19.10 2.15 29.74
CA ALA A 2 20.36 2.30 29.03
C ALA A 2 21.17 1.00 29.16
N ASP A 3 21.40 0.33 28.04
CA ASP A 3 22.32 -0.80 27.95
C ASP A 3 23.74 -0.25 28.21
N THR A 4 24.21 -0.35 29.45
CA THR A 4 25.58 -0.03 29.82
C THR A 4 26.50 -1.05 29.17
N ILE A 5 27.01 -0.71 27.98
CA ILE A 5 28.08 -1.46 27.32
C ILE A 5 29.23 -1.61 28.32
N ASN A 6 29.67 -2.84 28.57
CA ASN A 6 30.78 -3.12 29.48
C ASN A 6 32.10 -2.65 28.85
N THR A 7 32.39 -1.37 29.01
CA THR A 7 33.57 -0.68 28.45
C THR A 7 34.88 -1.27 28.96
N GLU A 8 34.87 -1.84 30.16
CA GLU A 8 36.02 -2.53 30.74
C GLU A 8 36.36 -3.80 29.98
N ALA A 9 35.34 -4.62 29.64
CA ALA A 9 35.52 -5.84 28.83
C ALA A 9 36.03 -5.52 27.41
N ILE A 10 35.57 -4.43 26.79
CA ILE A 10 36.07 -3.97 25.49
C ILE A 10 37.55 -3.55 25.59
N SER A 11 37.89 -2.77 26.62
CA SER A 11 39.27 -2.33 26.84
C SER A 11 40.22 -3.51 27.12
N GLY A 12 39.73 -4.52 27.85
CA GLY A 12 40.45 -5.76 28.14
C GLY A 12 40.68 -6.59 26.87
N GLY A 13 39.65 -6.81 26.07
CA GLY A 13 39.74 -7.52 24.79
C GLY A 13 40.71 -6.84 23.81
N LEU A 14 40.65 -5.51 23.67
CA LEU A 14 41.57 -4.77 22.80
C LEU A 14 43.04 -4.86 23.27
N LYS A 15 43.29 -4.86 24.59
CA LYS A 15 44.62 -5.09 25.14
C LYS A 15 45.11 -6.51 24.86
N ALA A 16 44.25 -7.52 25.03
CA ALA A 16 44.58 -8.91 24.73
C ALA A 16 44.93 -9.11 23.24
N VAL A 17 44.16 -8.53 22.32
CA VAL A 17 44.44 -8.56 20.87
C VAL A 17 45.78 -7.91 20.53
N LYS A 18 46.09 -6.76 21.13
CA LYS A 18 47.38 -6.07 20.93
C LYS A 18 48.55 -6.96 21.38
N ILE A 19 48.42 -7.61 22.54
CA ILE A 19 49.44 -8.49 23.10
C ILE A 19 49.63 -9.74 22.23
N ILE A 20 48.54 -10.36 21.78
CA ILE A 20 48.59 -11.52 20.85
C ILE A 20 49.32 -11.13 19.56
N ARG A 21 49.02 -9.95 19.00
CA ARG A 21 49.71 -9.46 17.79
C ARG A 21 51.21 -9.29 18.00
N CYS A 22 51.63 -8.77 19.15
CA CYS A 22 53.04 -8.67 19.50
C CYS A 22 53.68 -10.04 19.64
N LEU A 23 53.07 -10.96 20.40
CA LEU A 23 53.60 -12.31 20.61
C LEU A 23 53.70 -13.13 19.31
N VAL A 24 52.73 -12.99 18.40
CA VAL A 24 52.78 -13.63 17.09
C VAL A 24 53.93 -13.09 16.25
N ARG A 25 54.15 -11.76 16.27
CA ARG A 25 55.31 -11.16 15.59
C ARG A 25 56.62 -11.66 16.18
N ASP A 26 56.74 -11.68 17.50
CA ASP A 26 57.96 -12.10 18.20
C ASP A 26 58.22 -13.61 17.98
N LEU A 27 57.16 -14.43 17.84
CA LEU A 27 57.26 -15.84 17.43
C LEU A 27 57.78 -15.98 15.99
N PHE A 28 57.27 -15.18 15.05
CA PHE A 28 57.77 -15.20 13.66
C PHE A 28 59.22 -14.70 13.57
N GLU A 29 59.61 -13.73 14.38
CA GLU A 29 60.99 -13.23 14.48
C GLU A 29 61.93 -14.32 15.01
N LEU A 30 61.56 -15.00 16.11
CA LEU A 30 62.30 -16.15 16.63
C LEU A 30 62.39 -17.31 15.63
N LEU A 31 61.29 -17.61 14.92
CA LEU A 31 61.33 -18.63 13.86
C LEU A 31 62.28 -18.23 12.73
N SER A 32 62.31 -16.95 12.35
CA SER A 32 63.26 -16.47 11.34
C SER A 32 64.71 -16.55 11.80
N ASP A 33 65.00 -16.23 13.06
CA ASP A 33 66.34 -16.34 13.65
C ASP A 33 66.80 -17.80 13.76
N GLY A 34 65.88 -18.71 14.10
CA GLY A 34 66.13 -20.16 14.10
C GLY A 34 66.43 -20.71 12.69
N THR A 35 65.80 -20.20 11.64
CA THR A 35 66.10 -20.61 10.26
C THR A 35 67.49 -20.14 9.78
N ASN A 36 67.98 -19.02 10.30
CA ASN A 36 69.33 -18.51 9.99
C ASN A 36 70.43 -19.35 10.67
N PHE A 37 70.15 -19.96 11.83
CA PHE A 37 71.08 -20.88 12.51
C PHE A 37 71.37 -22.15 11.69
N ASN A 38 70.38 -22.68 10.94
CA ASN A 38 70.56 -23.83 10.06
C ASN A 38 71.22 -23.49 8.71
N SER A 39 71.15 -22.23 8.26
CA SER A 39 71.86 -21.81 7.03
C SER A 39 73.36 -21.59 7.23
N SER A 40 73.80 -21.29 8.46
CA SER A 40 75.20 -21.06 8.81
C SER A 40 75.97 -22.34 9.16
N SER A 41 75.28 -23.43 9.47
CA SER A 41 75.89 -24.77 9.63
C SER A 41 76.13 -25.49 8.29
N LEU A 42 75.46 -25.09 7.20
CA LEU A 42 75.61 -25.70 5.87
C LEU A 42 76.67 -25.02 4.97
N SER A 43 77.21 -23.86 5.34
CA SER A 43 78.14 -23.10 4.49
C SER A 43 79.64 -23.28 4.80
N ASN A 44 80.00 -24.15 5.76
CA ASN A 44 81.40 -24.35 6.20
C ASN A 44 81.99 -25.74 5.95
N SER A 45 81.35 -26.61 5.16
CA SER A 45 81.86 -27.97 4.89
C SER A 45 82.15 -28.20 3.40
N GLU A 46 83.02 -27.40 2.79
CA GLU A 46 83.72 -27.77 1.56
C GLU A 46 84.90 -26.81 1.34
N ASN A 47 86.09 -27.16 1.86
CA ASN A 47 87.41 -26.92 1.24
C ASN A 47 88.57 -27.33 2.17
N GLY A 48 89.26 -28.44 1.84
CA GLY A 48 90.73 -28.51 1.92
C GLY A 48 91.46 -28.99 3.21
N CYS A 49 91.56 -30.31 3.38
CA CYS A 49 92.80 -31.11 3.58
C CYS A 49 93.88 -30.76 4.66
N ILE A 50 93.99 -31.67 5.65
CA ILE A 50 95.19 -32.26 6.33
C ILE A 50 96.22 -31.35 7.05
N SER A 51 96.30 -31.44 8.39
CA SER A 51 97.43 -32.03 9.16
C SER A 51 97.38 -31.76 10.69
N SER A 52 97.82 -32.77 11.45
CA SER A 52 98.37 -32.75 12.83
C SER A 52 97.49 -32.40 14.06
N LEU A 53 97.35 -33.45 14.90
CA LEU A 53 97.30 -33.55 16.37
C LEU A 53 97.24 -32.28 17.26
N ASN A 54 96.35 -32.41 18.26
CA ASN A 54 96.32 -31.82 19.61
C ASN A 54 95.90 -30.35 19.77
N ALA A 55 94.64 -30.14 20.18
CA ALA A 55 94.27 -29.32 21.36
C ALA A 55 92.74 -29.37 21.63
N VAL A 56 92.38 -29.87 22.82
CA VAL A 56 91.41 -29.31 23.78
C VAL A 56 90.04 -28.78 23.25
N GLY A 57 88.97 -29.52 23.60
CA GLY A 57 87.81 -29.02 24.37
C GLY A 57 86.81 -28.02 23.75
N GLY A 58 85.52 -28.38 23.77
CA GLY A 58 84.43 -27.41 24.05
C GLY A 58 83.41 -27.05 22.97
N GLY A 59 83.25 -27.81 21.88
CA GLY A 59 82.36 -27.42 20.76
C GLY A 59 80.89 -27.87 20.85
N ASN A 60 80.60 -29.12 21.21
CA ASN A 60 79.25 -29.68 21.02
C ASN A 60 78.23 -29.37 22.14
N ALA A 61 78.66 -29.15 23.38
CA ALA A 61 77.73 -28.87 24.49
C ALA A 61 77.04 -27.49 24.37
N VAL A 62 77.62 -26.56 23.61
CA VAL A 62 77.11 -25.19 23.46
C VAL A 62 76.04 -25.09 22.36
N ALA A 63 76.06 -25.98 21.36
CA ALA A 63 75.04 -26.00 20.30
C ALA A 63 73.75 -26.68 20.79
N GLU A 64 73.87 -27.83 21.46
CA GLU A 64 72.74 -28.56 22.04
C GLU A 64 72.00 -27.72 23.10
N SER A 65 72.75 -27.00 23.95
CA SER A 65 72.18 -26.06 24.93
C SER A 65 71.46 -24.87 24.30
N LYS A 66 71.83 -24.43 23.08
CA LYS A 66 71.18 -23.31 22.38
C LYS A 66 69.90 -23.76 21.67
N GLU A 67 69.88 -24.97 21.13
CA GLU A 67 68.68 -25.58 20.56
C GLU A 67 67.64 -25.86 21.65
N ASP A 68 68.06 -26.41 22.80
CA ASP A 68 67.19 -26.62 23.96
C ASP A 68 66.65 -25.29 24.51
N GLN A 69 67.47 -24.24 24.54
CA GLN A 69 67.05 -22.90 24.95
C GLN A 69 66.08 -22.26 23.93
N PHE A 70 66.27 -22.50 22.63
CA PHE A 70 65.36 -22.07 21.58
C PHE A 70 64.00 -22.77 21.67
N VAL A 71 63.99 -24.10 21.82
CA VAL A 71 62.77 -24.89 21.98
C VAL A 71 62.02 -24.48 23.26
N SER A 72 62.73 -24.26 24.36
CA SER A 72 62.15 -23.75 25.61
C SER A 72 61.52 -22.36 25.44
N ASN A 73 62.18 -21.45 24.71
CA ASN A 73 61.65 -20.12 24.42
C ASN A 73 60.40 -20.18 23.54
N LEU A 74 60.39 -21.04 22.52
CA LEU A 74 59.26 -21.25 21.61
C LEU A 74 58.06 -21.84 22.37
N GLN A 75 58.30 -22.86 23.19
CA GLN A 75 57.26 -23.45 24.06
C GLN A 75 56.67 -22.43 25.03
N THR A 76 57.50 -21.55 25.60
CA THR A 76 57.04 -20.49 26.52
C THR A 76 56.15 -19.46 25.81
N ILE A 77 56.52 -19.06 24.58
CA ILE A 77 55.73 -18.10 23.78
C ILE A 77 54.40 -18.72 23.34
N ILE A 78 54.38 -19.99 22.90
CA ILE A 78 53.14 -20.69 22.54
C ILE A 78 52.23 -20.86 23.75
N ALA A 79 52.78 -21.24 24.91
CA ALA A 79 52.00 -21.36 26.14
C ALA A 79 51.38 -20.01 26.56
N SER A 80 52.17 -18.93 26.46
CA SER A 80 51.71 -17.55 26.71
C SER A 80 50.60 -17.14 25.71
N LEU A 81 50.79 -17.43 24.43
CA LEU A 81 49.81 -17.13 23.37
C LEU A 81 48.49 -17.87 23.59
N ASN A 82 48.54 -19.16 23.91
CA ASN A 82 47.34 -19.96 24.24
C ASN A 82 46.61 -19.42 25.48
N SER A 83 47.34 -18.98 26.51
CA SER A 83 46.74 -18.34 27.68
C SER A 83 46.03 -17.04 27.33
N ARG A 84 46.61 -16.20 26.45
CA ARG A 84 46.03 -14.93 26.02
C ARG A 84 44.83 -15.11 25.09
N ILE A 85 44.81 -16.15 24.26
CA ILE A 85 43.64 -16.52 23.45
C ILE A 85 42.47 -16.92 24.37
N ARG A 86 42.71 -17.75 25.40
CA ARG A 86 41.66 -18.13 26.37
C ARG A 86 41.11 -16.92 27.15
N GLU A 87 41.97 -15.96 27.50
CA GLU A 87 41.57 -14.71 28.16
C GLU A 87 40.78 -13.79 27.22
N LEU A 88 41.08 -13.80 25.92
CA LEU A 88 40.30 -13.11 24.89
C LEU A 88 38.93 -13.78 24.70
N GLU A 89 38.87 -15.11 24.64
CA GLU A 89 37.62 -15.87 24.55
C GLU A 89 36.69 -15.59 25.73
N SER A 90 37.22 -15.57 26.96
CA SER A 90 36.42 -15.23 28.15
C SER A 90 35.96 -13.77 28.16
N SER A 91 36.75 -12.85 27.62
CA SER A 91 36.35 -11.45 27.45
C SER A 91 35.26 -11.30 26.38
N CYS A 92 35.32 -12.10 25.30
CA CYS A 92 34.30 -12.14 24.25
C CYS A 92 32.96 -12.71 24.74
N THR A 93 32.96 -13.72 25.62
CA THR A 93 31.70 -14.24 26.21
C THR A 93 31.05 -13.22 27.14
N LEU A 94 31.83 -12.36 27.81
CA LEU A 94 31.31 -11.24 28.61
C LEU A 94 30.76 -10.09 27.77
N LEU A 95 31.28 -9.89 26.54
CA LEU A 95 30.74 -8.93 25.57
C LEU A 95 29.43 -9.41 24.93
N ALA A 96 29.20 -10.72 24.89
CA ALA A 96 27.94 -11.31 24.45
C ALA A 96 26.86 -11.16 25.54
N HIS A 97 26.32 -9.95 25.73
CA HIS A 97 25.21 -9.73 26.67
C HIS A 97 23.81 -9.74 26.02
N SER A 98 22.93 -10.48 26.71
CA SER A 98 21.44 -10.44 26.77
C SER A 98 20.60 -10.66 25.52
N SER A 99 21.07 -10.33 24.32
CA SER A 99 20.23 -10.38 23.11
C SER A 99 20.30 -11.72 22.36
N SER A 100 21.36 -12.50 22.55
CA SER A 100 21.56 -13.79 21.88
C SER A 100 20.95 -14.99 22.60
N GLN A 101 20.55 -14.84 23.87
CA GLN A 101 19.96 -15.93 24.67
C GLN A 101 18.44 -15.89 24.81
N ILE A 102 17.76 -14.89 24.25
CA ILE A 102 16.31 -14.97 24.08
C ILE A 102 16.06 -15.74 22.79
N SER A 103 16.08 -17.07 22.90
CA SER A 103 15.55 -17.96 21.88
C SER A 103 14.03 -17.84 21.82
N LEU A 104 13.52 -16.66 21.46
CA LEU A 104 12.19 -16.58 20.86
C LEU A 104 12.37 -17.09 19.44
N ASN A 105 11.97 -18.34 19.21
CA ASN A 105 11.96 -18.95 17.89
C ASN A 105 10.93 -18.23 17.01
N LEU A 106 11.36 -17.14 16.38
CA LEU A 106 10.54 -16.26 15.54
C LEU A 106 10.52 -16.71 14.06
N GLY A 107 11.02 -17.91 13.75
CA GLY A 107 11.03 -18.43 12.38
C GLY A 107 11.82 -17.54 11.42
N ASN A 108 11.31 -17.32 10.21
CA ASN A 108 12.01 -16.57 9.16
C ASN A 108 12.31 -15.10 9.49
N SER A 109 11.60 -14.49 10.43
CA SER A 109 11.85 -13.10 10.86
C SER A 109 13.03 -12.96 11.82
N ALA A 110 13.51 -14.06 12.40
CA ALA A 110 14.74 -14.07 13.20
C ALA A 110 16.00 -13.79 12.35
N LEU A 111 15.95 -14.14 11.05
CA LEU A 111 17.05 -13.94 10.11
C LEU A 111 17.24 -12.46 9.72
N LEU A 112 16.23 -11.63 9.92
CA LEU A 112 16.30 -10.18 9.64
C LEU A 112 17.07 -9.41 10.72
N GLY A 113 17.29 -10.00 11.90
CA GLY A 113 18.10 -9.43 12.97
C GLY A 113 19.59 -9.80 12.91
N GLN A 114 20.01 -10.59 11.92
CA GLN A 114 21.40 -11.03 11.74
C GLN A 114 22.19 -10.12 10.78
N ASP A 115 21.72 -8.89 10.56
CA ASP A 115 22.45 -7.91 9.76
C ASP A 115 23.74 -7.49 10.51
N PRO A 116 24.95 -7.66 9.92
CA PRO A 116 26.21 -7.23 10.53
C PRO A 116 26.36 -5.70 10.59
N ALA A 117 25.44 -4.92 10.00
CA ALA A 117 25.43 -3.47 10.13
C ALA A 117 25.13 -3.06 11.59
N PHE A 118 26.12 -2.49 12.27
CA PHE A 118 26.07 -1.95 13.62
C PHE A 118 25.08 -0.77 13.81
N GLU A 119 24.27 -0.46 12.80
CA GLU A 119 23.14 0.43 12.96
C GLU A 119 21.98 -0.36 13.53
N ARG A 120 21.67 -0.03 14.77
CA ARG A 120 20.54 -0.45 15.61
C ARG A 120 19.22 -0.31 14.83
N SER A 121 18.98 -1.17 13.86
CA SER A 121 17.82 -1.09 13.00
C SER A 121 16.66 -1.57 13.85
N LEU A 122 15.88 -0.61 14.35
CA LEU A 122 14.67 -0.86 15.15
C LEU A 122 13.60 -1.57 14.32
N ILE A 123 13.93 -2.12 13.13
CA ILE A 123 13.02 -2.67 12.13
C ILE A 123 12.08 -3.69 12.75
N TYR A 124 12.57 -4.58 13.62
CA TYR A 124 11.73 -5.56 14.28
C TYR A 124 10.75 -4.92 15.28
N SER A 125 11.23 -3.98 16.11
CA SER A 125 10.38 -3.21 17.03
C SER A 125 9.34 -2.39 16.27
N SER A 126 9.76 -1.70 15.21
CA SER A 126 8.92 -0.94 14.30
C SER A 126 7.87 -1.83 13.63
N MET A 127 8.26 -3.02 13.16
CA MET A 127 7.33 -3.98 12.56
C MET A 127 6.27 -4.46 13.55
N ILE A 128 6.66 -4.75 14.80
CA ILE A 128 5.70 -5.08 15.86
C ILE A 128 4.75 -3.90 16.13
N THR A 129 5.28 -2.68 16.21
CA THR A 129 4.43 -1.50 16.43
C THR A 129 3.48 -1.25 15.27
N SER A 130 3.92 -1.44 14.02
CA SER A 130 3.08 -1.35 12.83
C SER A 130 2.01 -2.44 12.81
N TYR A 131 2.36 -3.69 13.16
CA TYR A 131 1.39 -4.78 13.27
C TYR A 131 0.32 -4.47 14.32
N ARG A 132 0.71 -4.06 15.53
CA ARG A 132 -0.23 -3.66 16.59
C ARG A 132 -1.10 -2.47 16.21
N TRP A 133 -0.56 -1.53 15.44
CA TRP A 133 -1.32 -0.40 14.92
C TRP A 133 -2.35 -0.85 13.88
N CYS A 134 -1.97 -1.73 12.95
CA CYS A 134 -2.88 -2.30 11.96
C CYS A 134 -4.02 -3.08 12.62
N ASP A 135 -3.72 -3.86 13.65
CA ASP A 135 -4.71 -4.65 14.38
C ASP A 135 -5.75 -3.74 15.07
N LYS A 136 -5.28 -2.71 15.78
CA LYS A 136 -6.15 -1.68 16.36
C LYS A 136 -6.96 -0.91 15.31
N MET A 137 -6.35 -0.58 14.17
CA MET A 137 -7.05 0.07 13.06
C MET A 137 -8.19 -0.79 12.55
N LEU A 138 -7.96 -2.10 12.38
CA LEU A 138 -9.00 -3.03 11.95
C LEU A 138 -10.12 -3.15 13.00
N GLU A 139 -9.77 -3.19 14.28
CA GLU A 139 -10.73 -3.18 15.39
C GLU A 139 -11.60 -1.90 15.38
N TYR A 140 -10.98 -0.72 15.27
CA TYR A 140 -11.74 0.53 15.15
C TYR A 140 -12.58 0.61 13.87
N ALA A 141 -12.06 0.11 12.74
CA ALA A 141 -12.80 0.09 11.48
C ALA A 141 -14.02 -0.85 11.55
N THR A 142 -13.91 -2.00 12.23
CA THR A 142 -15.04 -2.92 12.43
C THR A 142 -16.07 -2.33 13.40
N HIS A 143 -15.64 -1.69 14.49
CA HIS A 143 -16.55 -0.92 15.36
C HIS A 143 -17.22 0.25 14.63
N ALA A 144 -16.47 0.99 13.80
CA ALA A 144 -17.05 2.05 12.98
C ALA A 144 -18.06 1.48 11.97
N ASN A 145 -17.76 0.35 11.34
CA ASN A 145 -18.68 -0.30 10.40
C ASN A 145 -19.96 -0.77 11.09
N THR A 146 -19.90 -1.32 12.31
CA THR A 146 -21.10 -1.70 13.07
C THR A 146 -21.92 -0.47 13.48
N ILE A 147 -21.26 0.60 13.95
CA ILE A 147 -21.94 1.86 14.28
C ILE A 147 -22.56 2.51 13.02
N LEU A 148 -21.85 2.55 11.89
CA LEU A 148 -22.35 3.18 10.65
C LEU A 148 -23.44 2.35 9.96
N SER A 149 -23.39 1.02 10.08
CA SER A 149 -24.45 0.14 9.56
C SER A 149 -25.72 0.19 10.40
N GLN A 150 -25.60 0.34 11.74
CA GLN A 150 -26.74 0.47 12.64
C GLN A 150 -27.29 1.90 12.71
N ASN A 151 -26.41 2.91 12.76
CA ASN A 151 -26.72 4.31 12.59
C ASN A 151 -26.33 4.73 11.17
N SER A 152 -27.25 4.54 10.22
CA SER A 152 -27.27 5.41 9.05
C SER A 152 -27.25 6.84 9.58
N LEU A 153 -26.13 7.53 9.38
CA LEU A 153 -25.95 8.90 9.84
C LEU A 153 -27.18 9.68 9.41
N LYS A 154 -28.05 10.02 10.37
CA LYS A 154 -29.21 10.89 10.16
C LYS A 154 -28.74 12.34 9.94
N ARG A 155 -27.71 12.54 9.12
CA ARG A 155 -27.34 13.81 8.53
C ARG A 155 -28.36 14.14 7.44
N SER A 156 -29.61 14.24 7.84
CA SER A 156 -30.65 14.93 7.08
C SER A 156 -31.17 16.06 7.95
N HIS A 157 -30.35 17.10 8.07
CA HIS A 157 -30.79 18.43 8.55
C HIS A 157 -31.75 19.12 7.55
N PHE A 158 -32.51 18.36 6.75
CA PHE A 158 -33.46 18.88 5.76
C PHE A 158 -34.94 18.68 6.15
N ASN A 159 -35.23 18.22 7.37
CA ASN A 159 -36.60 17.86 7.79
C ASN A 159 -37.36 18.94 8.58
N SER A 160 -36.87 20.18 8.67
CA SER A 160 -37.59 21.23 9.41
C SER A 160 -38.56 22.05 8.55
N LEU A 161 -38.29 22.23 7.25
CA LEU A 161 -39.04 23.20 6.43
C LEU A 161 -40.31 22.64 5.77
N THR A 162 -40.41 21.34 5.52
CA THR A 162 -41.60 20.76 4.82
C THR A 162 -42.61 20.09 5.74
N ASN A 163 -42.23 19.77 6.98
CA ASN A 163 -43.19 19.24 7.96
C ASN A 163 -44.03 20.36 8.61
N ALA A 164 -43.56 21.60 8.60
CA ALA A 164 -44.28 22.74 9.16
C ALA A 164 -45.51 23.14 8.31
N THR A 165 -45.48 22.94 6.99
CA THR A 165 -46.60 23.33 6.11
C THR A 165 -47.70 22.29 6.01
N LEU A 166 -47.41 21.01 6.27
CA LEU A 166 -48.42 19.93 6.31
C LEU A 166 -49.03 19.70 7.70
N ALA A 167 -48.37 20.14 8.76
CA ALA A 167 -48.91 20.07 10.13
C ALA A 167 -49.98 21.14 10.42
N MET A 168 -50.18 22.13 9.53
CA MET A 168 -51.19 23.18 9.72
C MET A 168 -52.61 22.80 9.25
N ASN A 169 -52.78 21.68 8.53
CA ASN A 169 -54.11 21.20 8.15
C ASN A 169 -54.68 20.24 9.20
N ARG A 170 -55.30 20.86 10.21
CA ARG A 170 -56.43 20.38 11.03
C ARG A 170 -56.53 18.85 11.27
N SER A 171 -56.16 18.43 12.48
CA SER A 171 -57.00 17.48 13.23
C SER A 171 -57.70 18.25 14.35
N GLN A 172 -59.04 18.23 14.36
CA GLN A 172 -59.89 18.92 15.33
C GLN A 172 -59.88 18.23 16.73
N PHE A 173 -58.97 17.28 16.94
CA PHE A 173 -58.79 16.55 18.19
C PHE A 173 -57.28 16.38 18.46
N GLY A 174 -56.64 17.46 18.90
CA GLY A 174 -55.63 17.48 19.98
C GLY A 174 -54.42 16.54 19.96
N GLN A 175 -54.07 15.88 18.86
CA GLN A 175 -52.84 15.08 18.78
C GLN A 175 -52.10 15.35 17.46
N PRO A 176 -50.84 15.83 17.50
CA PRO A 176 -50.03 15.94 16.31
C PRO A 176 -49.71 14.53 15.83
N VAL A 177 -50.33 14.11 14.72
CA VAL A 177 -49.90 12.89 14.02
C VAL A 177 -48.58 13.22 13.33
N ILE A 178 -47.48 13.08 14.08
CA ILE A 178 -46.14 13.08 13.53
C ILE A 178 -46.03 11.79 12.70
N TYR A 179 -46.44 11.87 11.43
CA TYR A 179 -45.95 10.91 10.45
C TYR A 179 -44.44 11.09 10.39
N ARG A 180 -43.70 10.32 11.20
CA ARG A 180 -42.28 10.06 11.00
C ARG A 180 -42.18 9.39 9.65
N ARG A 181 -42.12 10.18 8.58
CA ARG A 181 -41.73 9.67 7.27
C ARG A 181 -40.32 9.16 7.48
N LYS A 182 -40.19 7.83 7.51
CA LYS A 182 -38.92 7.12 7.61
C LYS A 182 -38.10 7.67 6.46
N THR A 183 -37.10 8.50 6.75
CA THR A 183 -36.16 8.98 5.74
C THR A 183 -35.39 7.75 5.31
N MET A 184 -35.90 7.07 4.27
CA MET A 184 -35.10 6.12 3.53
C MET A 184 -33.96 6.95 2.97
N GLY A 185 -32.80 6.89 3.62
CA GLY A 185 -31.60 7.42 3.03
C GLY A 185 -31.42 6.79 1.65
N HIS A 186 -30.56 7.38 0.83
CA HIS A 186 -30.34 6.92 -0.54
C HIS A 186 -29.79 5.48 -0.69
N ASN A 187 -29.48 4.81 0.42
CA ASN A 187 -28.97 3.46 0.46
C ASN A 187 -30.13 2.44 0.40
N TYR A 188 -30.67 2.28 -0.80
CA TYR A 188 -31.69 1.28 -1.11
C TYR A 188 -31.05 -0.08 -1.37
N SER A 189 -31.78 -1.16 -1.07
CA SER A 189 -31.27 -2.50 -1.30
C SER A 189 -31.21 -2.82 -2.80
N ALA A 190 -30.30 -3.70 -3.19
CA ALA A 190 -30.17 -4.20 -4.57
C ALA A 190 -31.51 -4.58 -5.25
N PRO A 191 -32.43 -5.33 -4.61
CA PRO A 191 -33.70 -5.68 -5.25
C PRO A 191 -34.63 -4.47 -5.48
N GLN A 192 -34.52 -3.42 -4.67
CA GLN A 192 -35.30 -2.18 -4.87
C GLN A 192 -34.80 -1.42 -6.10
N VAL A 193 -33.48 -1.40 -6.33
CA VAL A 193 -32.87 -0.83 -7.54
C VAL A 193 -33.32 -1.61 -8.78
N ASP A 194 -33.33 -2.95 -8.71
CA ASP A 194 -33.79 -3.78 -9.84
C ASP A 194 -35.27 -3.55 -10.16
N THR A 195 -36.11 -3.46 -9.13
CA THR A 195 -37.54 -3.18 -9.31
C THR A 195 -37.75 -1.85 -10.02
N LEU A 196 -37.03 -0.80 -9.61
CA LEU A 196 -37.08 0.52 -10.24
C LEU A 196 -36.58 0.46 -11.69
N CYS A 197 -35.51 -0.28 -11.98
CA CYS A 197 -35.02 -0.45 -13.35
C CYS A 197 -36.04 -1.17 -14.25
N HIS A 198 -36.69 -2.22 -13.76
CA HIS A 198 -37.77 -2.89 -14.48
C HIS A 198 -38.99 -1.98 -14.72
N LEU A 199 -39.31 -1.09 -13.78
CA LEU A 199 -40.37 -0.09 -13.98
C LEU A 199 -40.00 0.89 -15.09
N PHE A 200 -38.75 1.32 -15.18
CA PHE A 200 -38.29 2.19 -16.27
C PHE A 200 -38.33 1.52 -17.63
N GLN A 201 -37.90 0.26 -17.70
CA GLN A 201 -37.94 -0.50 -18.95
C GLN A 201 -39.37 -0.69 -19.47
N ARG A 202 -40.38 -0.68 -18.59
CA ARG A 202 -41.79 -0.67 -18.97
C ARG A 202 -42.30 0.71 -19.38
N HIS A 203 -41.78 1.78 -18.76
CA HIS A 203 -42.19 3.15 -19.06
C HIS A 203 -41.60 3.65 -20.38
N PHE A 204 -40.38 3.22 -20.74
CA PHE A 204 -39.67 3.63 -21.95
C PHE A 204 -39.29 2.39 -22.76
N PRO A 205 -40.11 1.96 -23.73
CA PRO A 205 -39.81 0.79 -24.56
C PRO A 205 -38.57 1.01 -25.45
N ASP A 206 -38.29 2.27 -25.79
CA ASP A 206 -37.19 2.70 -26.66
C ASP A 206 -35.82 2.74 -25.94
N MET A 207 -35.80 2.49 -24.63
CA MET A 207 -34.63 2.56 -23.78
C MET A 207 -34.38 1.20 -23.12
N THR A 208 -33.28 0.54 -23.48
CA THR A 208 -32.91 -0.74 -22.86
C THR A 208 -31.94 -0.51 -21.71
N LEU A 209 -32.15 -1.27 -20.62
CA LEU A 209 -31.40 -1.18 -19.37
C LEU A 209 -30.80 -2.56 -19.06
N GLU A 210 -29.49 -2.62 -18.91
CA GLU A 210 -28.76 -3.80 -18.44
C GLU A 210 -28.06 -3.45 -17.12
N ILE A 211 -28.25 -4.28 -16.10
CA ILE A 211 -27.74 -4.04 -14.75
C ILE A 211 -26.56 -4.98 -14.49
N VAL A 212 -25.40 -4.41 -14.16
CA VAL A 212 -24.19 -5.16 -13.81
C VAL A 212 -23.72 -4.75 -12.42
N ARG A 213 -23.32 -5.70 -11.59
CA ARG A 213 -22.85 -5.47 -10.21
C ARG A 213 -21.42 -5.99 -10.01
N PRO A 214 -20.40 -5.23 -10.45
CA PRO A 214 -19.01 -5.66 -10.30
C PRO A 214 -18.56 -5.72 -8.83
N PHE A 215 -19.15 -4.90 -7.95
CA PHE A 215 -18.75 -4.75 -6.54
C PHE A 215 -19.90 -5.04 -5.54
N GLY A 216 -20.88 -5.87 -5.94
CA GLY A 216 -21.96 -6.36 -5.08
C GLY A 216 -23.09 -5.35 -4.81
N ALA A 217 -22.82 -4.27 -4.08
CA ALA A 217 -23.85 -3.33 -3.63
C ALA A 217 -24.15 -2.19 -4.63
N ASN A 218 -23.12 -1.72 -5.35
CA ASN A 218 -23.26 -0.65 -6.34
C ASN A 218 -23.72 -1.25 -7.67
N ALA A 219 -24.75 -0.66 -8.27
CA ALA A 219 -25.28 -1.06 -9.55
C ALA A 219 -24.68 -0.20 -10.65
N VAL A 220 -24.07 -0.83 -11.65
CA VAL A 220 -23.65 -0.19 -12.88
C VAL A 220 -24.74 -0.45 -13.91
N LEU A 221 -25.39 0.60 -14.38
CA LEU A 221 -26.42 0.52 -15.41
C LEU A 221 -25.79 0.83 -16.76
N LYS A 222 -25.82 -0.15 -17.67
CA LYS A 222 -25.62 0.07 -19.09
C LYS A 222 -26.98 0.39 -19.70
N ILE A 223 -27.04 1.52 -20.39
CA ILE A 223 -28.27 2.05 -20.95
C ILE A 223 -28.03 2.24 -22.44
N THR A 224 -28.92 1.70 -23.27
CA THR A 224 -28.87 1.99 -24.70
C THR A 224 -30.17 2.67 -25.10
N LEU A 225 -30.04 3.86 -25.69
CA LEU A 225 -31.15 4.68 -26.14
C LEU A 225 -31.22 4.56 -27.66
N GLU A 226 -32.09 3.65 -28.12
CA GLU A 226 -32.27 3.26 -29.51
C GLU A 226 -30.96 3.20 -30.31
N ARG A 227 -30.83 4.03 -31.36
CA ARG A 227 -29.64 4.16 -32.23
C ARG A 227 -28.90 5.48 -32.00
N VAL A 228 -29.15 6.17 -30.89
CA VAL A 228 -28.60 7.51 -30.64
C VAL A 228 -27.36 7.44 -29.76
N LEU A 229 -27.49 6.88 -28.56
CA LEU A 229 -26.42 6.89 -27.57
C LEU A 229 -26.45 5.64 -26.70
N LYS A 230 -25.31 5.36 -26.08
CA LYS A 230 -25.20 4.43 -24.96
C LYS A 230 -24.64 5.19 -23.76
N ALA A 231 -25.18 4.93 -22.58
CA ALA A 231 -24.73 5.56 -21.35
C ALA A 231 -24.41 4.51 -20.28
N VAL A 232 -23.39 4.78 -19.49
CA VAL A 232 -23.06 4.00 -18.29
C VAL A 232 -23.28 4.90 -17.08
N ILE A 233 -24.08 4.41 -16.15
CA ILE A 233 -24.43 5.13 -14.92
C ILE A 233 -24.09 4.28 -13.72
N VAL A 234 -23.31 4.82 -12.80
CA VAL A 234 -22.99 4.17 -11.53
C VAL A 234 -23.98 4.65 -10.48
N LEU A 235 -24.80 3.73 -10.00
CA LEU A 235 -25.75 3.93 -8.92
C LEU A 235 -25.22 3.33 -7.61
N ARG A 236 -25.26 4.15 -6.55
CA ARG A 236 -25.14 3.70 -5.17
C ARG A 236 -26.51 3.78 -4.50
N GLY A 237 -27.28 2.70 -4.59
CA GLY A 237 -28.70 2.71 -4.26
C GLY A 237 -29.47 3.59 -5.25
N PHE A 238 -30.06 4.70 -4.78
CA PHE A 238 -30.73 5.71 -5.62
C PHE A 238 -29.91 7.00 -5.78
N ILE A 239 -28.64 7.02 -5.35
CA ILE A 239 -27.72 8.09 -5.72
C ILE A 239 -27.08 7.72 -7.04
N ILE A 240 -27.14 8.67 -7.98
CA ILE A 240 -26.28 8.65 -9.16
C ILE A 240 -24.93 9.27 -8.75
N GLU A 241 -23.87 8.50 -8.89
CA GLU A 241 -22.51 8.91 -8.48
C GLU A 241 -21.67 9.32 -9.70
N TRP A 242 -21.84 8.61 -10.81
CA TRP A 242 -21.07 8.82 -12.03
C TRP A 242 -21.88 8.53 -13.27
N ILE A 243 -21.67 9.32 -14.33
CA ILE A 243 -22.32 9.16 -15.64
C ILE A 243 -21.27 9.33 -16.74
N MET A 244 -21.31 8.42 -17.71
CA MET A 244 -20.52 8.50 -18.94
C MET A 244 -21.43 8.22 -20.14
N VAL A 245 -21.38 9.06 -21.18
CA VAL A 245 -22.17 8.88 -22.41
C VAL A 245 -21.25 8.70 -23.61
N LYS A 246 -21.50 7.65 -24.39
CA LYS A 246 -20.80 7.33 -25.65
C LYS A 246 -21.78 7.23 -26.81
N ALA A 247 -21.25 7.27 -28.03
CA ALA A 247 -22.05 7.09 -29.24
C ALA A 247 -22.63 5.67 -29.32
N TYR A 248 -23.71 5.48 -30.08
CA TYR A 248 -24.32 4.15 -30.24
C TYR A 248 -23.34 3.07 -30.77
N HIS A 249 -22.46 3.46 -31.69
CA HIS A 249 -21.48 2.56 -32.29
C HIS A 249 -20.19 2.42 -31.48
N GLU A 250 -20.06 3.16 -30.37
CA GLU A 250 -18.97 2.98 -29.42
C GLU A 250 -19.36 1.93 -28.40
N GLU A 251 -18.42 1.09 -28.02
CA GLU A 251 -18.64 0.05 -27.03
C GLU A 251 -17.97 0.43 -25.71
N PHE A 252 -18.58 -0.06 -24.63
CA PHE A 252 -18.05 0.07 -23.27
C PHE A 252 -17.28 -1.19 -22.85
N GLU A 253 -17.14 -2.16 -23.74
CA GLU A 253 -16.46 -3.42 -23.48
C GLU A 253 -15.05 -3.33 -24.08
N VAL A 254 -14.04 -3.57 -23.25
CA VAL A 254 -12.66 -3.67 -23.72
C VAL A 254 -12.44 -5.13 -24.12
N GLU A 255 -12.17 -5.39 -25.39
CA GLU A 255 -12.05 -6.74 -25.96
C GLU A 255 -10.93 -7.62 -25.33
N ASN A 256 -10.13 -7.07 -24.42
CA ASN A 256 -9.00 -7.77 -23.82
C ASN A 256 -9.11 -7.87 -22.30
N LYS A 257 -9.48 -9.08 -21.85
CA LYS A 257 -9.38 -9.62 -20.48
C LYS A 257 -10.36 -9.07 -19.45
N TYR A 258 -11.26 -9.99 -19.07
CA TYR A 258 -12.27 -9.90 -18.01
C TYR A 258 -13.44 -8.98 -18.36
N ASN A 259 -14.63 -9.34 -17.86
CA ASN A 259 -15.91 -8.65 -17.97
C ASN A 259 -15.86 -7.25 -17.32
N HIS A 260 -14.95 -6.40 -17.80
CA HIS A 260 -14.62 -5.09 -17.25
C HIS A 260 -15.25 -4.03 -18.14
N ILE A 261 -16.32 -3.44 -17.64
CA ILE A 261 -16.99 -2.31 -18.26
C ILE A 261 -16.05 -1.10 -18.14
N ASP A 262 -15.70 -0.49 -19.25
CA ASP A 262 -14.93 0.76 -19.29
C ASP A 262 -15.83 1.94 -18.91
N ILE A 263 -15.74 2.36 -17.64
CA ILE A 263 -16.54 3.45 -17.07
C ILE A 263 -15.82 4.81 -17.22
N TRP A 264 -14.55 4.79 -17.63
CA TRP A 264 -13.64 5.94 -17.51
C TRP A 264 -13.36 6.63 -18.84
N SER A 265 -13.33 5.89 -19.95
CA SER A 265 -12.94 6.50 -21.23
C SER A 265 -14.06 7.38 -21.79
N GLU A 266 -13.69 8.59 -22.22
CA GLU A 266 -14.59 9.52 -22.88
C GLU A 266 -14.99 9.03 -24.28
N SER A 267 -16.10 9.57 -24.82
CA SER A 267 -16.50 9.38 -26.21
C SER A 267 -15.54 10.08 -27.18
N ARG A 268 -15.36 9.53 -28.39
CA ARG A 268 -14.57 10.16 -29.45
C ARG A 268 -15.26 11.38 -30.05
N TYR A 269 -16.59 11.49 -29.94
CA TYR A 269 -17.35 12.59 -30.54
C TYR A 269 -17.61 13.70 -29.53
N GLU A 270 -17.33 14.94 -29.94
CA GLU A 270 -17.53 16.13 -29.11
C GLU A 270 -18.98 16.26 -28.60
N VAL A 271 -19.96 15.90 -29.45
CA VAL A 271 -21.38 15.92 -29.10
C VAL A 271 -21.65 15.13 -27.81
N PHE A 272 -21.15 13.89 -27.72
CA PHE A 272 -21.38 13.03 -26.54
C PHE A 272 -20.53 13.43 -25.34
N ARG A 273 -19.35 14.03 -25.55
CA ARG A 273 -18.58 14.66 -24.46
C ARG A 273 -19.36 15.82 -23.83
N LYS A 274 -20.00 16.67 -24.64
CA LYS A 274 -20.89 17.73 -24.15
C LYS A 274 -22.14 17.19 -23.45
N VAL A 275 -22.78 16.16 -24.00
CA VAL A 275 -23.92 15.49 -23.35
C VAL A 275 -23.52 14.89 -22.01
N THR A 276 -22.32 14.30 -21.90
CA THR A 276 -21.78 13.80 -20.61
C THR A 276 -21.65 14.93 -19.59
N ASN A 277 -21.09 16.08 -19.99
CA ASN A 277 -21.00 17.26 -19.12
C ASN A 277 -22.38 17.77 -18.67
N HIS A 278 -23.35 17.81 -19.59
CA HIS A 278 -24.72 18.17 -19.24
C HIS A 278 -25.39 17.14 -18.32
N ALA A 279 -25.11 15.85 -18.49
CA ALA A 279 -25.62 14.78 -17.64
C ALA A 279 -25.06 14.87 -16.21
N ASN A 280 -23.76 15.18 -16.08
CA ASN A 280 -23.14 15.45 -14.78
C ASN A 280 -23.76 16.68 -14.08
N ALA A 281 -24.10 17.72 -14.82
CA ALA A 281 -24.84 18.87 -14.26
C ALA A 281 -26.29 18.51 -13.89
N ALA A 282 -26.98 17.74 -14.74
CA ALA A 282 -28.36 17.31 -14.49
C ALA A 282 -28.47 16.39 -13.27
N MET A 283 -27.47 15.53 -13.05
CA MET A 283 -27.36 14.69 -11.86
C MET A 283 -27.44 15.50 -10.57
N LEU A 284 -26.68 16.60 -10.49
CA LEU A 284 -26.68 17.49 -9.32
C LEU A 284 -28.02 18.21 -9.16
N HIS A 285 -28.66 18.61 -10.27
CA HIS A 285 -29.97 19.26 -10.23
C HIS A 285 -31.08 18.33 -9.72
N PHE A 286 -31.11 17.08 -10.19
CA PHE A 286 -32.15 16.13 -9.81
C PHE A 286 -31.96 15.52 -8.43
N TYR A 287 -30.79 15.68 -7.81
CA TYR A 287 -30.51 15.13 -6.49
C TYR A 287 -31.53 15.61 -5.44
N SER A 288 -32.27 14.67 -4.84
CA SER A 288 -33.22 14.95 -3.76
C SER A 288 -33.07 13.96 -2.60
N PRO A 289 -32.75 14.41 -1.38
CA PRO A 289 -32.64 13.54 -0.21
C PRO A 289 -33.98 13.08 0.36
N LEU A 290 -35.08 13.75 0.02
CA LEU A 290 -36.42 13.40 0.51
C LEU A 290 -37.14 12.42 -0.41
N HIS A 291 -36.91 12.52 -1.73
CA HIS A 291 -37.58 11.70 -2.74
C HIS A 291 -36.57 11.18 -3.78
N PRO A 292 -35.67 10.26 -3.37
CA PRO A 292 -34.61 9.78 -4.26
C PRO A 292 -35.13 8.92 -5.43
N ASP A 293 -36.25 8.22 -5.27
CA ASP A 293 -36.92 7.51 -6.39
C ASP A 293 -37.38 8.50 -7.47
N LEU A 294 -38.04 9.59 -7.07
CA LEU A 294 -38.49 10.63 -8.01
C LEU A 294 -37.32 11.35 -8.68
N ALA A 295 -36.22 11.58 -7.95
CA ALA A 295 -35.00 12.15 -8.48
C ALA A 295 -34.43 11.32 -9.64
N VAL A 296 -34.26 10.01 -9.41
CA VAL A 296 -33.76 9.08 -10.42
C VAL A 296 -34.72 8.98 -11.60
N ARG A 297 -36.05 8.94 -11.36
CA ARG A 297 -37.08 8.99 -12.42
C ARG A 297 -37.00 10.22 -13.29
N SER A 298 -36.87 11.39 -12.68
CA SER A 298 -36.78 12.66 -13.39
C SER A 298 -35.50 12.74 -14.21
N PHE A 299 -34.38 12.23 -13.68
CA PHE A 299 -33.13 12.12 -14.41
C PHE A 299 -33.27 11.20 -15.64
N PHE A 300 -33.88 10.02 -15.50
CA PHE A 300 -34.07 9.11 -16.63
C PHE A 300 -35.02 9.66 -17.69
N GLN A 301 -36.09 10.35 -17.28
CA GLN A 301 -36.96 11.08 -18.20
C GLN A 301 -36.18 12.14 -18.98
N TRP A 302 -35.29 12.87 -18.31
CA TRP A 302 -34.41 13.85 -18.94
C TRP A 302 -33.41 13.20 -19.90
N LEU A 303 -32.80 12.07 -19.53
CA LEU A 303 -31.89 11.33 -20.39
C LEU A 303 -32.63 10.76 -21.63
N HIS A 304 -33.85 10.28 -21.46
CA HIS A 304 -34.68 9.79 -22.55
C HIS A 304 -35.01 10.89 -23.58
N SER A 305 -35.05 12.17 -23.19
CA SER A 305 -35.28 13.30 -24.12
C SER A 305 -34.20 13.42 -25.22
N TYR A 306 -33.05 12.77 -25.04
CA TYR A 306 -32.00 12.67 -26.05
C TYR A 306 -32.31 11.66 -27.16
N SER A 307 -33.41 10.90 -27.11
CA SER A 307 -33.85 10.04 -28.23
C SER A 307 -34.03 10.84 -29.52
N SER A 308 -34.36 12.13 -29.38
CA SER A 308 -34.52 13.08 -30.47
C SER A 308 -33.31 13.99 -30.71
N LEU A 309 -32.10 13.64 -30.23
CA LEU A 309 -30.91 14.49 -30.28
C LEU A 309 -30.59 15.03 -31.68
N PHE A 310 -30.66 14.18 -32.71
CA PHE A 310 -30.40 14.57 -34.10
C PHE A 310 -31.66 14.98 -34.88
N SER A 311 -32.84 14.70 -34.31
CA SER A 311 -34.13 14.86 -34.99
C SER A 311 -34.88 16.13 -34.60
N LYS A 312 -34.67 16.66 -33.40
CA LYS A 312 -35.40 17.83 -32.88
C LYS A 312 -34.57 19.12 -33.06
N PRO A 313 -35.11 20.16 -33.71
CA PRO A 313 -34.42 21.45 -33.83
C PRO A 313 -34.38 22.19 -32.48
N CYS A 314 -33.50 23.19 -32.38
CA CYS A 314 -33.45 24.07 -31.22
C CYS A 314 -34.72 24.91 -31.08
N ARG A 315 -35.28 25.03 -29.87
CA ARG A 315 -36.50 25.81 -29.63
C ARG A 315 -36.34 27.32 -29.86
N LYS A 316 -35.14 27.88 -29.65
CA LYS A 316 -34.89 29.33 -29.73
C LYS A 316 -34.51 29.80 -31.12
N CYS A 317 -33.63 29.08 -31.82
CA CYS A 317 -33.17 29.46 -33.16
C CYS A 317 -33.75 28.61 -34.29
N GLU A 318 -34.52 27.55 -33.98
CA GLU A 318 -35.15 26.63 -34.94
C GLU A 318 -34.19 25.87 -35.86
N CYS A 319 -32.89 26.14 -35.78
CA CYS A 319 -31.84 25.40 -36.47
C CYS A 319 -31.60 24.03 -35.82
N ARG A 320 -31.26 23.04 -36.66
CA ARG A 320 -30.85 21.70 -36.23
C ARG A 320 -29.38 21.62 -35.85
N LEU A 321 -28.56 22.49 -36.41
CA LEU A 321 -27.12 22.54 -36.21
C LEU A 321 -26.71 23.99 -35.96
N GLN A 322 -25.83 24.18 -34.98
CA GLN A 322 -25.12 25.42 -34.73
C GLN A 322 -23.66 25.05 -34.45
N ASP A 323 -22.72 25.66 -35.16
CA ASP A 323 -21.28 25.33 -35.08
C ASP A 323 -20.98 23.83 -35.27
N ASN A 324 -21.68 23.20 -36.23
CA ASN A 324 -21.62 21.75 -36.51
C ASN A 324 -22.07 20.84 -35.36
N LEU A 325 -22.67 21.39 -34.31
CA LEU A 325 -23.20 20.62 -33.18
C LEU A 325 -24.74 20.66 -33.19
N PRO A 326 -25.41 19.53 -32.93
CA PRO A 326 -26.84 19.52 -32.68
C PRO A 326 -27.16 20.23 -31.37
N PRO A 327 -28.44 20.53 -31.07
CA PRO A 327 -28.83 21.06 -29.77
C PRO A 327 -28.54 20.00 -28.70
N THR A 328 -27.40 20.13 -28.03
CA THR A 328 -26.95 19.20 -26.97
C THR A 328 -27.57 19.51 -25.62
N TRP A 329 -28.01 20.74 -25.39
CA TRP A 329 -28.58 21.12 -24.10
C TRP A 329 -30.07 20.76 -24.05
N ARG A 330 -30.51 20.22 -22.91
CA ARG A 330 -31.91 19.91 -22.61
C ARG A 330 -32.27 20.63 -21.33
N ASP A 331 -33.30 21.47 -21.38
CA ASP A 331 -33.78 22.12 -20.16
C ASP A 331 -34.34 21.06 -19.19
N VAL A 332 -34.02 21.27 -17.92
CA VAL A 332 -34.25 20.29 -16.87
C VAL A 332 -35.73 20.27 -16.43
N ARG A 333 -36.49 21.32 -16.78
CA ARG A 333 -37.91 21.46 -16.44
C ARG A 333 -38.82 21.04 -17.58
N ASN A 334 -38.58 21.54 -18.78
CA ASN A 334 -39.48 21.33 -19.92
C ASN A 334 -38.97 20.31 -20.95
N LEU A 335 -37.73 19.82 -20.83
CA LEU A 335 -37.10 18.85 -21.74
C LEU A 335 -36.97 19.35 -23.19
N GLU A 336 -37.04 20.65 -23.43
CA GLU A 336 -36.85 21.25 -24.74
C GLU A 336 -35.37 21.30 -25.13
N ALA A 337 -35.12 21.21 -26.42
CA ALA A 337 -33.79 21.13 -27.00
C ALA A 337 -33.25 22.54 -27.30
N TYR A 338 -32.04 22.84 -26.84
CA TYR A 338 -31.34 24.08 -27.19
C TYR A 338 -29.87 23.84 -27.52
N HIS A 339 -29.28 24.74 -28.30
CA HIS A 339 -27.83 24.87 -28.39
C HIS A 339 -27.27 25.54 -27.13
N GLU A 340 -25.98 25.36 -26.86
CA GLU A 340 -25.33 25.94 -25.68
C GLU A 340 -25.48 27.47 -25.60
N LEU A 341 -25.37 28.16 -26.75
CA LEU A 341 -25.55 29.62 -26.85
C LEU A 341 -27.02 30.05 -26.81
N CYS A 342 -27.93 29.11 -27.05
CA CYS A 342 -29.37 29.35 -27.10
C CYS A 342 -30.09 29.02 -25.79
N ARG A 343 -29.35 28.76 -24.71
CA ARG A 343 -29.89 28.51 -23.39
C ARG A 343 -30.79 29.69 -22.94
N PRO A 344 -31.94 29.43 -22.31
CA PRO A 344 -32.81 30.47 -21.76
C PRO A 344 -32.20 31.18 -20.55
#